data_AF-A0A946NCN9-F1
#
_entry.id   AF-A0A946NCN9-F1
#
_cell.length_a   1.000
_cell.length_b   1.000
_cell.length_c   1.000
_cell.angle_alpha   90.00
_cell.angle_beta   90.00
_cell.angle_gamma   90.00
#
_symmetry.space_group_name_H-M   'P 1'
#
loop_
_entity.id
_entity.type
_entity.pdbx_description
1 polymer ?
#
loop_
_entity_poly.entity_id
_entity_poly.type
_entity_poly.pdbx_seq_one_letter_code
_entity_poly.pdbx_strand_id
1 'polypeptide(L)'
;MNNVQGRIDNLSTDLASTQNTLSDTKRDLGKAEKAQELAETARDAAQGQAEDAKARLSKAVSDLVQQRDRANEHEDNANKLQAELVDARKFSESWRLFQQANGTQTEIRQKLAAFADVNTQRANFLSENTILLSQIEKLGVELSRYTGTSVKVSLPQNLHGTVTAVDTQFDFVVLDIGESQGAREHGELLVSRGEKLIGKLRILDVKMDHSIANILPDWKQDEIQTGDIVIVGN
;
A
#
# COMPACT_ATOMS: atom_id res chain seq x y z
N MET A 1 -17.34 66.28 -126.35
CA MET A 1 -17.63 66.80 -125.00
C MET A 1 -18.35 65.78 -124.08
N ASN A 2 -18.85 64.64 -124.57
CA ASN A 2 -19.61 63.67 -123.76
C ASN A 2 -18.80 62.76 -122.79
N ASN A 3 -17.52 62.48 -123.06
CA ASN A 3 -16.73 61.52 -122.26
C ASN A 3 -16.20 62.13 -120.94
N VAL A 4 -16.00 63.45 -120.91
CA VAL A 4 -15.50 64.14 -119.70
C VAL A 4 -16.61 64.28 -118.65
N GLN A 5 -17.85 64.58 -119.07
CA GLN A 5 -18.99 64.70 -118.17
C GLN A 5 -19.30 63.38 -117.44
N GLY A 6 -19.40 62.26 -118.17
CA GLY A 6 -19.66 60.95 -117.55
C GLY A 6 -18.57 60.49 -116.57
N ARG A 7 -17.31 60.89 -116.78
CA ARG A 7 -16.22 60.63 -115.81
C ARG A 7 -16.37 61.48 -114.54
N ILE A 8 -16.81 62.73 -114.66
CA ILE A 8 -17.07 63.62 -113.52
C ILE A 8 -18.26 63.11 -112.69
N ASP A 9 -19.32 62.63 -113.35
CA ASP A 9 -20.49 62.06 -112.68
C ASP A 9 -20.14 60.76 -111.92
N ASN A 10 -19.32 59.88 -112.52
CA ASN A 10 -18.81 58.68 -111.86
C ASN A 10 -17.92 59.02 -110.66
N LEU A 11 -16.96 59.94 -110.81
CA LEU A 11 -16.10 60.39 -109.72
C LEU A 11 -16.90 61.02 -108.57
N SER A 12 -17.97 61.75 -108.88
CA SER A 12 -18.85 62.34 -107.86
C SER A 12 -19.63 61.26 -107.11
N THR A 13 -20.09 60.22 -107.82
CA THR A 13 -20.76 59.06 -107.22
C THR A 13 -19.83 58.26 -106.32
N ASP A 14 -18.60 58.00 -106.80
CA ASP A 14 -17.56 57.28 -106.04
C ASP A 14 -17.13 58.06 -104.79
N LEU A 15 -17.00 59.38 -104.89
CA LEU A 15 -16.68 60.25 -103.76
C LEU A 15 -17.79 60.20 -102.70
N ALA A 16 -19.06 60.29 -103.12
CA ALA A 16 -20.21 60.19 -102.20
C ALA A 16 -20.28 58.81 -101.54
N SER A 17 -20.06 57.73 -102.29
CA SER A 17 -19.99 56.36 -101.77
C SER A 17 -18.84 56.19 -100.76
N THR A 18 -17.67 56.74 -101.06
CA THR A 18 -16.49 56.71 -100.19
C THR A 18 -16.73 57.51 -98.91
N GLN A 19 -17.38 58.67 -99.00
CA GLN A 19 -17.76 59.48 -97.83
C GLN A 19 -18.77 58.74 -96.93
N ASN A 20 -19.77 58.08 -97.51
CA ASN A 20 -20.72 57.25 -96.77
C ASN A 20 -20.02 56.08 -96.06
N THR A 21 -19.17 55.35 -96.79
CA THR A 21 -18.39 54.22 -96.25
C THR A 21 -17.46 54.67 -95.11
N LEU A 22 -16.79 55.82 -95.26
CA LEU A 22 -15.94 56.39 -94.21
C LEU A 22 -16.76 56.78 -92.97
N SER A 23 -17.97 57.33 -93.16
CA SER A 23 -18.89 57.66 -92.06
C SER A 23 -19.33 56.40 -91.30
N ASP A 24 -19.70 55.34 -92.03
CA ASP A 24 -20.10 54.06 -91.44
C ASP A 24 -18.93 53.39 -90.71
N THR A 25 -17.75 53.38 -91.30
CA THR A 25 -16.54 52.82 -90.69
C THR A 25 -16.18 53.56 -89.41
N LYS A 26 -16.28 54.91 -89.38
CA LYS A 26 -16.07 55.70 -88.15
C LYS A 26 -17.09 55.36 -87.07
N ARG A 27 -18.35 55.17 -87.44
CA ARG A 27 -19.41 54.79 -86.51
C ARG A 27 -19.17 53.40 -85.92
N ASP A 28 -18.77 52.44 -86.74
CA ASP A 28 -18.51 51.07 -86.29
C ASP A 28 -17.22 50.95 -85.48
N LEU A 29 -16.18 51.73 -85.82
CA LEU A 29 -14.99 51.88 -84.99
C LEU A 29 -15.37 52.39 -83.59
N GLY A 30 -16.17 53.45 -83.50
CA GLY A 30 -16.62 53.97 -82.20
C GLY A 30 -17.50 52.99 -81.40
N LYS A 31 -18.20 52.06 -82.05
CA LYS A 31 -18.90 50.96 -81.36
C LYS A 31 -17.92 49.89 -80.88
N ALA A 32 -16.94 49.53 -81.70
CA ALA A 32 -15.92 48.55 -81.35
C ALA A 32 -15.06 49.02 -80.17
N GLU A 33 -14.65 50.29 -80.16
CA GLU A 33 -13.92 50.91 -79.04
C GLU A 33 -14.72 50.84 -77.74
N LYS A 34 -16.02 51.18 -77.77
CA LYS A 34 -16.91 51.06 -76.60
C LYS A 34 -17.08 49.61 -76.14
N ALA A 35 -17.21 48.67 -77.07
CA ALA A 35 -17.34 47.26 -76.74
C ALA A 35 -16.05 46.72 -76.11
N GLN A 36 -14.88 47.17 -76.59
CA GLN A 36 -13.59 46.84 -76.00
C GLN A 36 -13.47 47.39 -74.58
N GLU A 37 -13.81 48.66 -74.34
CA GLU A 37 -13.76 49.27 -73.01
C GLU A 37 -14.66 48.54 -72.00
N LEU A 38 -15.88 48.16 -72.42
CA LEU A 38 -16.79 47.36 -71.59
C LEU A 38 -16.23 45.96 -71.31
N ALA A 39 -15.60 45.32 -72.31
CA ALA A 39 -14.99 44.01 -72.15
C ALA A 39 -13.77 44.04 -71.21
N GLU A 40 -12.95 45.09 -71.29
CA GLU A 40 -11.82 45.32 -70.38
C GLU A 40 -12.30 45.52 -68.95
N THR A 41 -13.31 46.37 -68.74
CA THR A 41 -13.92 46.59 -67.42
C THR A 41 -14.50 45.30 -66.83
N ALA A 42 -15.20 44.51 -67.66
CA ALA A 42 -15.77 43.24 -67.23
C ALA A 42 -14.70 42.20 -66.89
N ARG A 43 -13.60 42.17 -67.66
CA ARG A 43 -12.45 41.29 -67.39
C ARG A 43 -11.80 41.66 -66.05
N ASP A 44 -11.55 42.94 -65.81
CA ASP A 44 -10.90 43.40 -64.59
C ASP A 44 -11.78 43.14 -63.35
N ALA A 45 -13.09 43.34 -63.48
CA ALA A 45 -14.04 42.98 -62.44
C ALA A 45 -14.06 41.46 -62.16
N ALA A 46 -14.06 40.62 -63.20
CA ALA A 46 -14.02 39.17 -63.06
C ALA A 46 -12.70 38.70 -62.44
N GLN A 47 -11.57 39.33 -62.79
CA GLN A 47 -10.27 39.04 -62.20
C GLN A 47 -10.26 39.39 -60.69
N GLY A 48 -10.78 40.56 -60.32
CA GLY A 48 -10.90 40.96 -58.92
C GLY A 48 -11.78 39.99 -58.11
N GLN A 49 -12.90 39.54 -58.69
CA GLN A 49 -13.77 38.54 -58.06
C GLN A 49 -13.06 37.18 -57.90
N ALA A 50 -12.26 36.76 -58.88
CA ALA A 50 -11.52 35.51 -58.79
C ALA A 50 -10.42 35.56 -57.70
N GLU A 51 -9.75 36.69 -57.56
CA GLU A 51 -8.74 36.91 -56.51
C GLU A 51 -9.37 36.91 -55.10
N ASP A 52 -10.49 37.60 -54.92
CA ASP A 52 -11.25 37.59 -53.66
C ASP A 52 -11.79 36.18 -53.33
N ALA A 53 -12.34 35.47 -54.32
CA ALA A 53 -12.78 34.10 -54.14
C ALA A 53 -11.63 33.16 -53.71
N LYS A 54 -10.44 33.32 -54.30
CA LYS A 54 -9.24 32.57 -53.91
C LYS A 54 -8.79 32.90 -52.48
N ALA A 55 -8.83 34.17 -52.08
CA ALA A 55 -8.50 34.58 -50.72
C ALA A 55 -9.49 33.99 -49.70
N ARG A 56 -10.79 34.03 -50.00
CA ARG A 56 -11.84 33.43 -49.16
C ARG A 56 -11.69 31.92 -49.06
N LEU A 57 -11.38 31.24 -50.16
CA LEU A 57 -11.14 29.79 -50.16
C LEU A 57 -9.94 29.43 -49.29
N SER A 58 -8.82 30.15 -49.44
CA SER A 58 -7.63 29.95 -48.62
C SER A 58 -7.94 30.10 -47.12
N LYS A 59 -8.69 31.14 -46.76
CA LYS A 59 -9.14 31.36 -45.39
C LYS A 59 -10.05 30.23 -44.90
N ALA A 60 -11.05 29.83 -45.69
CA ALA A 60 -11.95 28.74 -45.34
C ALA A 60 -11.21 27.41 -45.13
N VAL A 61 -10.20 27.12 -45.94
CA VAL A 61 -9.34 25.94 -45.77
C VAL A 61 -8.55 26.03 -44.45
N SER A 62 -7.95 27.18 -44.16
CA SER A 62 -7.25 27.40 -42.89
C SER A 62 -8.18 27.23 -41.69
N ASP A 63 -9.37 27.82 -41.74
CA ASP A 63 -10.36 27.73 -40.66
C ASP A 63 -10.82 26.27 -40.48
N LEU A 64 -11.03 25.53 -41.58
CA LEU A 64 -11.42 24.10 -41.53
C LEU A 64 -10.33 23.24 -40.88
N VAL A 65 -9.05 23.48 -41.20
CA VAL A 65 -7.92 22.79 -40.55
C VAL A 65 -7.92 23.07 -39.05
N GLN A 66 -8.07 24.33 -38.64
CA GLN A 66 -8.14 24.70 -37.22
C GLN A 66 -9.33 24.04 -36.51
N GLN A 67 -10.51 23.98 -37.15
CA GLN A 67 -11.66 23.29 -36.55
C GLN A 67 -11.41 21.79 -36.42
N ARG A 68 -10.74 21.16 -37.39
CA ARG A 68 -10.38 19.74 -37.32
C ARG A 68 -9.43 19.47 -36.17
N ASP A 69 -8.40 20.30 -36.01
CA ASP A 69 -7.42 20.12 -34.94
C ASP A 69 -8.06 20.30 -33.56
N ARG A 70 -8.95 21.29 -33.41
CA ARG A 70 -9.76 21.45 -32.18
C ARG A 70 -10.67 20.25 -31.92
N ALA A 71 -11.30 19.69 -32.95
CA ALA A 71 -12.16 18.52 -32.80
C ALA A 71 -11.36 17.30 -32.33
N ASN A 72 -10.18 17.06 -32.90
CA ASN A 72 -9.28 16.00 -32.46
C ASN A 72 -8.83 16.20 -31.00
N GLU A 73 -8.44 17.43 -30.64
CA GLU A 73 -8.06 17.76 -29.26
C GLU A 73 -9.21 17.55 -28.27
N HIS A 74 -10.44 17.91 -28.65
CA HIS A 74 -11.61 17.65 -27.82
C HIS A 74 -11.91 16.16 -27.69
N GLU A 75 -11.73 15.36 -28.75
CA GLU A 75 -11.89 13.91 -28.72
C GLU A 75 -10.84 13.25 -27.80
N ASP A 76 -9.57 13.63 -27.91
CA ASP A 76 -8.50 13.15 -27.03
C ASP A 76 -8.77 13.48 -25.56
N ASN A 77 -9.19 14.72 -25.29
CA ASN A 77 -9.56 15.15 -23.93
C ASN A 77 -10.77 14.39 -23.39
N ALA A 78 -11.79 14.15 -24.21
CA ALA A 78 -12.96 13.37 -23.82
C ALA A 78 -12.58 11.92 -23.47
N ASN A 79 -11.73 11.30 -24.29
CA ASN A 79 -11.22 9.95 -24.04
C ASN A 79 -10.42 9.86 -22.74
N LYS A 80 -9.55 10.85 -22.49
CA LYS A 80 -8.77 10.94 -21.25
C LYS A 80 -9.67 11.11 -20.03
N LEU A 81 -10.62 12.05 -20.06
CA LEU A 81 -11.57 12.27 -18.97
C LEU A 81 -12.43 11.04 -18.70
N GLN A 82 -12.83 10.31 -19.75
CA GLN A 82 -13.58 9.07 -19.60
C GLN A 82 -12.75 8.00 -18.87
N ALA A 83 -11.46 7.86 -19.18
CA ALA A 83 -10.56 6.94 -18.49
C ALA A 83 -10.39 7.33 -17.01
N GLU A 84 -10.13 8.61 -16.72
CA GLU A 84 -10.01 9.14 -15.35
C GLU A 84 -11.30 8.91 -14.53
N LEU A 85 -12.47 9.07 -15.16
CA LEU A 85 -13.77 8.84 -14.53
C LEU A 85 -13.96 7.36 -14.17
N VAL A 86 -13.58 6.45 -15.07
CA VAL A 86 -13.63 5.00 -14.79
C VAL A 86 -12.73 4.64 -13.61
N ASP A 87 -11.52 5.18 -13.57
CA ASP A 87 -10.58 4.91 -12.48
C ASP A 87 -11.05 5.52 -11.14
N ALA A 88 -11.58 6.74 -11.15
CA ALA A 88 -12.19 7.37 -9.98
C ALA A 88 -13.37 6.55 -9.43
N ARG A 89 -14.21 5.98 -10.32
CA ARG A 89 -15.30 5.08 -9.92
C ARG A 89 -14.76 3.80 -9.30
N LYS A 90 -13.77 3.15 -9.92
CA LYS A 90 -13.13 1.95 -9.34
C LYS A 90 -12.54 2.23 -7.97
N PHE A 91 -11.85 3.37 -7.81
CA PHE A 91 -11.30 3.79 -6.53
C PHE A 91 -12.39 3.98 -5.48
N SER A 92 -13.46 4.72 -5.80
CA SER A 92 -14.59 4.93 -4.89
C SER A 92 -15.25 3.62 -4.46
N GLU A 93 -15.47 2.70 -5.40
CA GLU A 93 -16.02 1.37 -5.10
C GLU A 93 -15.08 0.53 -4.24
N SER A 94 -13.77 0.56 -4.53
CA SER A 94 -12.77 -0.13 -3.69
C SER A 94 -12.76 0.40 -2.25
N TRP A 95 -12.90 1.71 -2.08
CA TRP A 95 -12.99 2.36 -0.78
C TRP A 95 -14.28 1.99 -0.04
N ARG A 96 -15.40 1.94 -0.76
CA ARG A 96 -16.68 1.46 -0.21
C ARG A 96 -16.59 0.01 0.27
N LEU A 97 -16.01 -0.88 -0.53
CA LEU A 97 -15.80 -2.28 -0.15
C LEU A 97 -14.84 -2.41 1.04
N PHE A 98 -13.77 -1.61 1.06
CA PHE A 98 -12.86 -1.54 2.22
C PHE A 98 -13.61 -1.15 3.49
N GLN A 99 -14.45 -0.13 3.45
CA GLN A 99 -15.25 0.28 4.61
C GLN A 99 -16.26 -0.79 5.02
N GLN A 100 -16.90 -1.47 4.08
CA GLN A 100 -17.82 -2.57 4.39
C GLN A 100 -17.11 -3.74 5.09
N ALA A 101 -15.88 -4.05 4.68
CA ALA A 101 -15.12 -5.16 5.26
C ALA A 101 -14.44 -4.79 6.60
N ASN A 102 -13.94 -3.56 6.74
CA ASN A 102 -13.06 -3.17 7.86
C ASN A 102 -13.75 -2.23 8.86
N GLY A 103 -14.86 -1.61 8.46
CA GLY A 103 -15.51 -0.52 9.15
C GLY A 103 -15.11 0.85 8.60
N THR A 104 -15.85 1.87 9.01
CA THR A 104 -15.58 3.27 8.71
C THR A 104 -14.29 3.74 9.40
N GLN A 105 -13.77 4.89 8.97
CA GLN A 105 -12.58 5.48 9.60
C GLN A 105 -12.75 5.69 11.11
N THR A 106 -13.93 6.11 11.56
CA THR A 106 -14.24 6.30 12.98
C THR A 106 -14.23 4.98 13.74
N GLU A 107 -14.85 3.94 13.18
CA GLU A 107 -14.87 2.60 13.80
C GLU A 107 -13.47 1.99 13.86
N ILE A 108 -12.65 2.15 12.81
CA ILE A 108 -11.25 1.69 12.81
C ILE A 108 -10.47 2.41 13.92
N ARG A 109 -10.63 3.73 14.08
CA ARG A 109 -9.99 4.47 15.18
C ARG A 109 -10.46 3.99 16.55
N GLN A 110 -11.74 3.72 16.72
CA GLN A 110 -12.28 3.18 17.96
C GLN A 110 -11.73 1.79 18.27
N LYS A 111 -11.67 0.89 17.27
CA LYS A 111 -11.06 -0.44 17.40
C LYS A 111 -9.58 -0.36 17.81
N LEU A 112 -8.81 0.56 17.22
CA LEU A 112 -7.41 0.79 17.58
C LEU A 112 -7.26 1.29 19.02
N ALA A 113 -8.11 2.22 19.45
CA ALA A 113 -8.10 2.71 20.83
C ALA A 113 -8.46 1.59 21.83
N ALA A 114 -9.49 0.79 21.53
CA ALA A 114 -9.87 -0.36 22.35
C ALA A 114 -8.75 -1.41 22.42
N PHE A 115 -8.04 -1.65 21.31
CA PHE A 115 -6.91 -2.58 21.30
C PHE A 115 -5.75 -2.10 22.20
N ALA A 116 -5.45 -0.80 22.18
CA ALA A 116 -4.45 -0.21 23.08
C ALA A 116 -4.84 -0.35 24.56
N ASP A 117 -6.12 -0.12 24.86
CA ASP A 117 -6.64 -0.26 26.23
C ASP A 117 -6.58 -1.72 26.71
N VAL A 118 -7.05 -2.68 25.90
CA VAL A 118 -6.98 -4.12 26.22
C VAL A 118 -5.55 -4.59 26.43
N ASN A 119 -4.59 -4.09 25.64
CA ASN A 119 -3.18 -4.43 25.85
C ASN A 119 -2.63 -3.90 27.17
N THR A 120 -3.02 -2.67 27.56
CA THR A 120 -2.68 -2.11 28.87
C THR A 120 -3.30 -2.94 29.99
N GLN A 121 -4.58 -3.30 29.90
CA GLN A 121 -5.26 -4.15 30.88
C GLN A 121 -4.58 -5.52 30.99
N ARG A 122 -4.20 -6.14 29.86
CA ARG A 122 -3.49 -7.42 29.84
C ARG A 122 -2.14 -7.31 30.57
N ALA A 123 -1.38 -6.24 30.37
CA ALA A 123 -0.13 -6.02 31.08
C ALA A 123 -0.34 -5.88 32.59
N ASN A 124 -1.38 -5.14 33.01
CA ASN A 124 -1.75 -5.00 34.42
C ASN A 124 -2.14 -6.35 35.04
N PHE A 125 -2.98 -7.14 34.38
CA PHE A 125 -3.36 -8.47 34.87
C PHE A 125 -2.17 -9.42 35.00
N LEU A 126 -1.21 -9.38 34.08
CA LEU A 126 0.02 -10.18 34.20
C LEU A 126 0.85 -9.77 35.42
N SER A 127 0.94 -8.47 35.70
CA SER A 127 1.59 -7.94 36.90
C SER A 127 0.86 -8.39 38.17
N GLU A 128 -0.46 -8.22 38.23
CA GLU A 128 -1.29 -8.65 39.35
C GLU A 128 -1.20 -10.16 39.61
N ASN A 129 -1.25 -10.99 38.55
CA ASN A 129 -1.12 -12.43 38.69
C ASN A 129 0.25 -12.83 39.28
N THR A 130 1.32 -12.16 38.85
CA THR A 130 2.66 -12.36 39.42
C THR A 130 2.69 -12.03 40.93
N ILE A 131 2.03 -10.94 41.34
CA ILE A 131 1.93 -10.56 42.76
C ILE A 131 1.09 -11.58 43.54
N LEU A 132 -0.06 -12.00 43.00
CA LEU A 132 -0.94 -12.98 43.62
C LEU A 132 -0.23 -14.33 43.81
N LEU A 133 0.53 -14.80 42.81
CA LEU A 133 1.34 -16.02 42.92
C LEU A 133 2.36 -15.90 44.06
N SER A 134 3.06 -14.77 44.17
CA SER A 134 3.96 -14.52 45.30
C SER A 134 3.25 -14.52 46.65
N GLN A 135 2.01 -14.01 46.73
CA GLN A 135 1.21 -14.07 47.96
C GLN A 135 0.77 -15.50 48.29
N ILE A 136 0.36 -16.29 47.29
CA ILE A 136 0.03 -17.70 47.46
C ILE A 136 1.24 -18.48 47.99
N GLU A 137 2.42 -18.25 47.45
CA GLU A 137 3.66 -18.86 47.94
C GLU A 137 3.93 -18.51 49.41
N LYS A 138 3.83 -17.22 49.78
CA LYS A 138 4.00 -16.77 51.17
C LYS A 138 3.00 -17.42 52.12
N LEU A 139 1.72 -17.41 51.76
CA LEU A 139 0.66 -18.05 52.55
C LEU A 139 0.86 -19.56 52.67
N GLY A 140 1.34 -20.22 51.61
CA GLY A 140 1.68 -21.65 51.64
C GLY A 140 2.80 -21.97 52.64
N VAL A 141 3.83 -21.12 52.69
CA VAL A 141 4.92 -21.22 53.68
C VAL A 141 4.38 -21.01 55.10
N GLU A 142 3.57 -19.97 55.33
CA GLU A 142 2.96 -19.72 56.64
C GLU A 142 2.05 -20.87 57.09
N LEU A 143 1.20 -21.38 56.21
CA LEU A 143 0.29 -22.49 56.52
C LEU A 143 1.05 -23.78 56.88
N SER A 144 2.18 -24.03 56.22
CA SER A 144 3.07 -25.16 56.51
C SER A 144 3.66 -25.09 57.93
N ARG A 145 3.98 -23.87 58.40
CA ARG A 145 4.46 -23.65 59.79
C ARG A 145 3.39 -23.96 60.84
N TYR A 146 2.11 -23.70 60.56
CA TYR A 146 1.02 -23.88 61.52
C TYR A 146 0.39 -25.27 61.52
N THR A 147 0.33 -25.94 60.36
CA THR A 147 -0.41 -27.21 60.22
C THR A 147 0.45 -28.45 60.42
N GLY A 148 1.78 -28.32 60.42
CA GLY A 148 2.72 -29.46 60.53
C GLY A 148 2.54 -30.51 59.42
N THR A 149 1.72 -30.21 58.41
CA THR A 149 1.39 -31.10 57.30
C THR A 149 2.23 -30.66 56.13
N SER A 150 3.21 -31.49 55.71
CA SER A 150 4.07 -31.15 54.59
C SER A 150 3.22 -31.01 53.32
N VAL A 151 3.04 -29.78 52.86
CA VAL A 151 2.59 -29.54 51.49
C VAL A 151 3.66 -30.15 50.59
N LYS A 152 3.27 -31.02 49.64
CA LYS A 152 4.19 -31.58 48.65
C LYS A 152 4.74 -30.41 47.83
N VAL A 153 5.93 -29.94 48.19
CA VAL A 153 6.60 -28.85 47.49
C VAL A 153 7.04 -29.38 46.13
N SER A 154 6.48 -28.83 45.05
CA SER A 154 6.83 -29.22 43.69
C SER A 154 8.22 -28.69 43.37
N LEU A 155 9.19 -29.59 43.16
CA LEU A 155 10.52 -29.26 42.67
C LEU A 155 10.56 -29.29 41.13
N PRO A 156 11.44 -28.50 40.49
CA PRO A 156 11.65 -28.57 39.04
C PRO A 156 12.06 -29.98 38.62
N GLN A 157 11.39 -30.57 37.61
CA GLN A 157 11.67 -31.94 37.14
C GLN A 157 13.09 -32.14 36.60
N ASN A 158 13.78 -31.06 36.26
CA ASN A 158 15.17 -31.05 35.81
C ASN A 158 16.18 -30.86 36.95
N LEU A 159 15.74 -30.76 38.21
CA LEU A 159 16.63 -30.63 39.36
C LEU A 159 17.34 -31.97 39.62
N HIS A 160 18.65 -31.95 39.51
CA HIS A 160 19.53 -33.08 39.78
C HIS A 160 20.81 -32.57 40.44
N GLY A 161 21.41 -33.40 41.30
CA GLY A 161 22.62 -33.06 42.03
C GLY A 161 23.36 -34.29 42.51
N THR A 162 24.37 -34.07 43.35
CA THR A 162 25.16 -35.10 44.01
C THR A 162 25.29 -34.83 45.51
N VAL A 163 25.46 -35.91 46.26
CA VAL A 163 25.75 -35.85 47.70
C VAL A 163 27.22 -35.47 47.88
N THR A 164 27.48 -34.33 48.51
CA THR A 164 28.84 -33.81 48.74
C THR A 164 29.40 -34.25 50.09
N ALA A 165 28.55 -34.36 51.10
CA ALA A 165 28.92 -34.86 52.43
C ALA A 165 27.77 -35.65 53.05
N VAL A 166 28.11 -36.65 53.87
CA VAL A 166 27.16 -37.46 54.62
C VAL A 166 27.59 -37.46 56.07
N ASP A 167 26.65 -37.18 56.98
CA ASP A 167 26.81 -37.42 58.41
C ASP A 167 25.87 -38.55 58.82
N THR A 168 26.42 -39.75 59.00
CA THR A 168 25.67 -40.94 59.38
C THR A 168 25.24 -40.96 60.84
N GLN A 169 25.79 -40.07 61.69
CA GLN A 169 25.43 -40.00 63.11
C GLN A 169 24.14 -39.20 63.32
N PHE A 170 23.90 -38.20 62.48
CA PHE A 170 22.75 -37.31 62.56
C PHE A 170 21.76 -37.47 61.38
N ASP A 171 21.97 -38.46 60.52
CA ASP A 171 21.14 -38.81 59.35
C ASP A 171 20.91 -37.63 58.37
N PHE A 172 21.84 -36.68 58.27
CA PHE A 172 21.78 -35.61 57.28
C PHE A 172 22.84 -35.74 56.19
N VAL A 173 22.50 -35.20 55.03
CA VAL A 173 23.38 -35.12 53.87
C VAL A 173 23.42 -33.69 53.34
N VAL A 174 24.56 -33.32 52.78
CA VAL A 174 24.74 -32.05 52.08
C VAL A 174 24.72 -32.33 50.59
N LEU A 175 23.95 -31.53 49.85
CA LEU A 175 23.74 -31.66 48.41
C LEU A 175 24.29 -30.43 47.69
N ASP A 176 24.85 -30.61 46.50
CA ASP A 176 25.34 -29.54 45.61
C ASP A 176 24.22 -28.79 44.84
N ILE A 177 23.01 -28.79 45.40
CA ILE A 177 21.84 -28.11 44.83
C ILE A 177 21.29 -27.13 45.86
N GLY A 178 21.09 -25.89 45.44
CA GLY A 178 20.60 -24.80 46.26
C GLY A 178 19.39 -24.09 45.62
N GLU A 179 19.06 -22.94 46.18
CA GLU A 179 17.92 -22.14 45.74
C GLU A 179 18.05 -21.69 44.28
N SER A 180 19.28 -21.43 43.83
CA SER A 180 19.57 -20.98 42.45
C SER A 180 19.25 -22.05 41.39
N GLN A 181 19.32 -23.33 41.76
CA GLN A 181 18.92 -24.45 40.91
C GLN A 181 17.43 -24.83 41.07
N GLY A 182 16.72 -24.19 42.01
CA GLY A 182 15.31 -24.44 42.29
C GLY A 182 15.06 -25.47 43.40
N ALA A 183 16.06 -25.77 44.24
CA ALA A 183 15.83 -26.50 45.48
C ALA A 183 14.92 -25.69 46.42
N ARG A 184 14.09 -26.39 47.20
CA ARG A 184 13.14 -25.79 48.15
C ARG A 184 13.10 -26.62 49.43
N GLU A 185 12.96 -25.95 50.57
CA GLU A 185 12.72 -26.62 51.85
C GLU A 185 11.50 -27.54 51.76
N HIS A 186 11.56 -28.68 52.44
CA HIS A 186 10.57 -29.77 52.40
C HIS A 186 10.41 -30.46 51.04
N GLY A 187 11.19 -30.10 50.02
CA GLY A 187 11.30 -30.84 48.77
C GLY A 187 11.80 -32.27 49.01
N GLU A 188 11.20 -33.23 48.31
CA GLU A 188 11.57 -34.64 48.41
C GLU A 188 12.42 -35.08 47.21
N LEU A 189 13.55 -35.71 47.50
CA LEU A 189 14.51 -36.18 46.51
C LEU A 189 14.73 -37.68 46.65
N LEU A 190 15.04 -38.34 45.54
CA LEU A 190 15.44 -39.74 45.49
C LEU A 190 16.96 -39.80 45.29
N VAL A 191 17.62 -40.70 46.04
CA VAL A 191 19.06 -40.94 45.96
C VAL A 191 19.30 -42.22 45.20
N SER A 192 20.23 -42.20 44.24
CA SER A 192 20.58 -43.33 43.40
C SER A 192 22.10 -43.49 43.28
N ARG A 193 22.55 -44.74 43.21
CA ARG A 193 23.94 -45.11 42.91
C ARG A 193 23.91 -46.01 41.68
N GLY A 194 24.24 -45.45 40.52
CA GLY A 194 24.02 -46.10 39.22
C GLY A 194 22.52 -46.28 38.96
N GLU A 195 22.09 -47.52 38.68
CA GLU A 195 20.67 -47.85 38.43
C GLU A 195 19.91 -48.24 39.70
N LYS A 196 20.57 -48.28 40.87
CA LYS A 196 19.95 -48.70 42.13
C LYS A 196 19.45 -47.48 42.92
N LEU A 197 18.19 -47.53 43.35
CA LEU A 197 17.64 -46.57 44.32
C LEU A 197 18.18 -46.89 45.72
N ILE A 198 18.80 -45.90 46.36
CA ILE A 198 19.45 -46.02 47.67
C ILE A 198 18.55 -45.50 48.79
N GLY A 199 17.80 -44.43 48.53
CA GLY A 199 16.79 -43.97 49.46
C GLY A 199 16.09 -42.68 49.07
N LYS A 200 15.39 -42.09 50.04
CA LYS A 200 14.64 -40.85 49.88
C LYS A 200 15.10 -39.81 50.90
N LEU A 201 15.26 -38.57 50.45
CA LEU A 201 15.66 -37.43 51.26
C LEU A 201 14.53 -36.41 51.33
N ARG A 202 14.54 -35.64 52.41
CA ARG A 202 13.74 -34.42 52.51
C ARG A 202 14.63 -33.25 52.85
N ILE A 203 14.61 -32.21 52.02
CA ILE A 203 15.38 -30.99 52.22
C ILE A 203 14.89 -30.30 53.50
N LEU A 204 15.81 -29.98 54.40
CA LEU A 204 15.56 -29.25 55.65
C LEU A 204 15.86 -27.76 55.51
N ASP A 205 17.00 -27.42 54.90
CA ASP A 205 17.49 -26.05 54.77
C ASP A 205 18.15 -25.89 53.40
N VAL A 206 17.93 -24.74 52.76
CA VAL A 206 18.45 -24.44 51.43
C VAL A 206 19.30 -23.18 51.50
N LYS A 207 20.55 -23.29 51.04
CA LYS A 207 21.43 -22.14 50.75
C LYS A 207 21.44 -21.87 49.26
N MET A 208 22.14 -20.81 48.85
CA MET A 208 22.14 -20.34 47.47
C MET A 208 22.67 -21.39 46.48
N ASP A 209 23.68 -22.15 46.87
CA ASP A 209 24.42 -23.12 46.05
C ASP A 209 24.40 -24.57 46.58
N HIS A 210 23.96 -24.79 47.82
CA HIS A 210 23.88 -26.11 48.45
C HIS A 210 22.64 -26.24 49.34
N SER A 211 22.29 -27.47 49.70
CA SER A 211 21.18 -27.73 50.62
C SER A 211 21.52 -28.84 51.61
N ILE A 212 20.85 -28.82 52.75
CA ILE A 212 20.95 -29.83 53.80
C ILE A 212 19.64 -30.62 53.77
N ALA A 213 19.74 -31.94 53.64
CA ALA A 213 18.59 -32.82 53.60
C ALA A 213 18.69 -33.92 54.65
N ASN A 214 17.55 -34.30 55.22
CA ASN A 214 17.46 -35.43 56.14
C ASN A 214 17.18 -36.72 55.36
N ILE A 215 17.79 -37.81 55.78
CA ILE A 215 17.52 -39.14 55.25
C ILE A 215 16.20 -39.62 55.85
N LEU A 216 15.27 -40.11 55.00
CA LEU A 216 14.03 -40.72 55.46
C LEU A 216 14.30 -42.19 55.83
N PRO A 217 14.25 -42.58 57.12
CA PRO A 217 14.66 -43.92 57.55
C PRO A 217 13.80 -45.03 56.94
N ASP A 218 12.50 -44.77 56.77
CA ASP A 218 11.53 -45.72 56.21
C ASP A 218 11.80 -46.08 54.74
N TRP A 219 12.67 -45.31 54.06
CA TRP A 219 12.98 -45.45 52.65
C TRP A 219 14.46 -45.76 52.38
N LYS A 220 15.28 -45.98 53.42
CA LYS A 220 16.72 -46.26 53.29
C LYS A 220 16.92 -47.74 52.93
N GLN A 221 17.35 -48.01 51.69
CA GLN A 221 17.64 -49.37 51.20
C GLN A 221 19.11 -49.75 51.33
N ASP A 222 20.00 -48.77 51.33
CA ASP A 222 21.45 -48.93 51.45
C ASP A 222 22.06 -47.69 52.11
N GLU A 223 23.35 -47.73 52.44
CA GLU A 223 24.06 -46.57 52.98
C GLU A 223 24.34 -45.52 51.89
N ILE A 224 23.85 -44.29 52.13
CA ILE A 224 24.12 -43.12 51.28
C ILE A 224 25.57 -42.69 51.49
N GLN A 225 26.26 -42.40 50.38
CA GLN A 225 27.67 -42.02 50.36
C GLN A 225 27.88 -40.76 49.52
N THR A 226 29.01 -40.09 49.74
CA THR A 226 29.46 -38.99 48.87
C THR A 226 29.59 -39.47 47.43
N GLY A 227 29.05 -38.70 46.49
CA GLY A 227 29.00 -39.01 45.06
C GLY A 227 27.72 -39.69 44.60
N ASP A 228 26.79 -40.04 45.51
CA ASP A 228 25.47 -40.53 45.11
C ASP A 228 24.65 -39.43 44.41
N ILE A 229 23.87 -39.81 43.41
CA ILE A 229 23.09 -38.88 42.57
C ILE A 229 21.72 -38.65 43.20
N VAL A 230 21.30 -37.40 43.28
CA VAL A 230 19.96 -37.00 43.73
C VAL A 230 19.12 -36.46 42.59
N ILE A 231 17.87 -36.91 42.51
CA ILE A 231 16.87 -36.48 41.51
C ILE A 231 15.51 -36.25 42.17
N VAL A 232 14.65 -35.46 41.53
CA VAL A 232 13.28 -35.22 42.04
C VAL A 232 12.46 -36.51 41.99
N GLY A 233 11.89 -36.88 43.14
CA GLY A 233 10.92 -37.96 43.21
C GLY A 233 9.55 -37.50 42.72
N ASN A 234 8.99 -38.21 41.74
CA ASN A 234 7.60 -37.98 41.29
C ASN A 234 6.57 -38.27 42.39
#